data_AF-A0A818JEK5-F1
#
_entry.id   AF-A0A818JEK5-F1
#
_cell.length_a   1.000
_cell.length_b   1.000
_cell.length_c   1.000
_cell.angle_alpha   90.00
_cell.angle_beta   90.00
_cell.angle_gamma   90.00
#
_symmetry.space_group_name_H-M   'P 1'
#
loop_
_entity.id
_entity.type
_entity.pdbx_description
1 polymer ?
#
loop_
_entity_poly.entity_id
_entity_poly.type
_entity_poly.pdbx_seq_one_letter_code
_entity_poly.pdbx_strand_id
1 'polypeptide(L)'
;MSGSSYVNDDIHVYYRGERINSMRTMSFVDLGFGYGRDPFQVCFAGHIINGAHPDSFQVLDDGYAKDLFHVYYQGDKMHGLMASTFISLGNGYAKDSLNVYYYGRKAEGLSPIAFYTSLN
;
A
#
# COMPACT_ATOMS: atom_id res chain seq x y z
N MET A 1 -1.30 -15.22 -12.73
CA MET A 1 -0.28 -15.76 -11.80
C MET A 1 0.83 -14.73 -11.74
N SER A 2 0.83 -13.87 -10.72
CA SER A 2 1.94 -12.93 -10.51
C SER A 2 3.06 -13.72 -9.87
N GLY A 3 4.21 -13.84 -10.53
CA GLY A 3 5.43 -14.29 -9.84
C GLY A 3 5.67 -13.39 -8.62
N SER A 4 6.13 -13.97 -7.51
CA SER A 4 6.52 -13.18 -6.34
C SER A 4 7.57 -12.18 -6.80
N SER A 5 7.29 -10.89 -6.63
CA SER A 5 8.23 -9.85 -7.06
C SER A 5 9.44 -9.78 -6.12
N TYR A 6 9.27 -10.32 -4.91
CA TYR A 6 10.32 -10.52 -3.94
C TYR A 6 10.80 -11.97 -3.94
N VAL A 7 12.11 -12.11 -3.72
CA VAL A 7 12.77 -13.37 -3.42
C VAL A 7 13.77 -13.11 -2.30
N ASN A 8 14.04 -14.11 -1.48
CA ASN A 8 14.97 -13.98 -0.36
C ASN A 8 15.84 -15.22 -0.21
N ASP A 9 17.05 -15.02 0.32
CA ASP A 9 17.94 -16.08 0.82
C ASP A 9 18.00 -16.02 2.36
N ASP A 10 18.86 -16.80 3.02
CA ASP A 10 18.97 -16.83 4.49
C ASP A 10 19.45 -15.50 5.12
N ILE A 11 19.90 -14.53 4.32
CA ILE A 11 20.54 -13.29 4.78
C ILE A 11 19.88 -12.02 4.19
N HIS A 12 19.31 -12.09 2.99
CA HIS A 12 18.92 -10.95 2.18
C HIS A 12 17.56 -11.12 1.52
N VAL A 13 16.87 -10.00 1.35
CA VAL A 13 15.66 -9.89 0.52
C VAL A 13 16.02 -9.13 -0.74
N TYR A 14 15.47 -9.56 -1.87
CA TYR A 14 15.68 -8.98 -3.19
C TYR A 14 14.36 -8.64 -3.84
N TYR A 15 14.35 -7.56 -4.61
CA TYR A 15 13.26 -7.19 -5.51
C TYR A 15 13.79 -7.08 -6.93
N ARG A 16 13.26 -7.88 -7.86
CA ARG A 16 13.72 -7.90 -9.27
C ARG A 16 15.25 -8.06 -9.44
N GLY A 17 15.89 -8.82 -8.55
CA GLY A 17 17.33 -9.07 -8.55
C GLY A 17 18.17 -8.05 -7.76
N GLU A 18 17.58 -6.92 -7.37
CA GLU A 18 18.27 -5.91 -6.55
C GLU A 18 18.09 -6.20 -5.07
N ARG A 19 19.20 -6.16 -4.32
CA ARG A 19 19.20 -6.39 -2.87
C ARG A 19 18.53 -5.21 -2.16
N ILE A 20 17.63 -5.51 -1.24
CA ILE A 20 17.03 -4.55 -0.32
C ILE A 20 17.87 -4.54 0.94
N ASN A 21 18.41 -3.37 1.28
CA ASN A 21 19.19 -3.21 2.49
C ASN A 21 18.29 -3.21 3.73
N SER A 22 18.78 -3.86 4.80
CA SER A 22 18.21 -3.80 6.16
C SER A 22 16.88 -4.53 6.42
N MET A 23 16.33 -5.25 5.44
CA MET A 23 15.16 -6.13 5.66
C MET A 23 15.57 -7.44 6.36
N ARG A 24 14.75 -7.92 7.30
CA ARG A 24 14.95 -9.20 7.97
C ARG A 24 14.34 -10.34 7.18
N THR A 25 15.18 -11.10 6.50
CA THR A 25 14.76 -12.22 5.65
C THR A 25 13.92 -13.28 6.36
N MET A 26 14.29 -13.70 7.58
CA MET A 26 13.60 -14.79 8.30
C MET A 26 12.13 -14.49 8.63
N SER A 27 11.75 -13.21 8.64
CA SER A 27 10.41 -12.74 8.96
C SER A 27 9.83 -11.87 7.85
N PHE A 28 10.47 -11.86 6.67
CA PHE A 28 9.98 -11.11 5.53
C PHE A 28 8.73 -11.78 4.96
N VAL A 29 7.73 -10.97 4.67
CA VAL A 29 6.47 -11.39 4.07
C VAL A 29 6.26 -10.56 2.81
N ASP A 30 6.21 -11.24 1.66
CA ASP A 30 5.69 -10.65 0.42
C ASP A 30 4.17 -10.48 0.58
N LEU A 31 3.72 -9.23 0.61
CA LEU A 31 2.30 -8.88 0.77
C LEU A 31 1.59 -8.79 -0.59
N GLY A 32 2.32 -8.99 -1.70
CA GLY A 32 1.81 -8.86 -3.06
C GLY A 32 1.81 -7.42 -3.56
N PHE A 33 1.53 -7.27 -4.86
CA PHE A 33 1.42 -5.96 -5.53
C PHE A 33 2.64 -5.04 -5.36
N GLY A 34 3.82 -5.62 -5.13
CA GLY A 34 5.06 -4.89 -4.89
C GLY A 34 5.26 -4.44 -3.44
N TYR A 35 4.34 -4.73 -2.51
CA TYR A 35 4.53 -4.49 -1.09
C TYR A 35 5.14 -5.70 -0.38
N GLY A 36 6.00 -5.44 0.60
CA GLY A 36 6.51 -6.45 1.50
C GLY A 36 6.82 -5.84 2.86
N ARG A 37 6.89 -6.67 3.90
CA ARG A 37 7.22 -6.20 5.25
C ARG A 37 8.08 -7.19 6.00
N ASP A 38 8.76 -6.70 7.00
CA ASP A 38 9.24 -7.48 8.14
C ASP A 38 8.60 -6.90 9.44
N PRO A 39 8.95 -7.36 10.65
CA PRO A 39 8.38 -6.82 11.89
C PRO A 39 8.74 -5.36 12.23
N PHE A 40 9.66 -4.73 11.49
CA PHE A 40 10.19 -3.39 11.77
C PHE A 40 9.88 -2.39 10.66
N GLN A 41 9.74 -2.86 9.43
CA GLN A 41 9.64 -2.00 8.26
C GLN A 41 8.75 -2.57 7.17
N VAL A 42 8.20 -1.66 6.36
CA VAL A 42 7.46 -1.96 5.14
C VAL A 42 8.24 -1.42 3.96
N CYS A 43 8.18 -2.11 2.81
CA CYS A 43 8.73 -1.65 1.56
C CYS A 43 7.73 -1.74 0.42
N PHE A 44 7.98 -0.93 -0.60
CA PHE A 44 7.34 -1.01 -1.90
C PHE A 44 8.40 -1.06 -2.99
N ALA A 45 8.30 -2.02 -3.90
CA ALA A 45 9.23 -2.25 -5.00
C ALA A 45 10.72 -2.21 -4.58
N GLY A 46 11.04 -2.77 -3.41
CA GLY A 46 12.40 -2.77 -2.86
C GLY A 46 12.81 -1.49 -2.10
N HIS A 47 11.96 -0.48 -2.02
CA HIS A 47 12.22 0.77 -1.30
C HIS A 47 11.49 0.83 0.03
N ILE A 48 12.21 1.19 1.11
CA ILE A 48 11.63 1.30 2.45
C ILE A 48 10.64 2.47 2.51
N ILE A 49 9.45 2.21 3.05
CA ILE A 49 8.42 3.22 3.30
C ILE A 49 8.62 3.76 4.72
N ASN A 50 9.25 4.92 4.85
CA ASN A 50 9.54 5.51 6.15
C ASN A 50 8.26 5.87 6.92
N GLY A 51 8.19 5.43 8.18
CA GLY A 51 7.07 5.73 9.09
C GLY A 51 5.80 4.90 8.84
N ALA A 52 5.87 3.88 7.98
CA ALA A 52 4.82 2.86 7.89
C ALA A 52 4.87 1.93 9.11
N HIS A 53 3.70 1.49 9.58
CA HIS A 53 3.56 0.61 10.74
C HIS A 53 3.31 -0.84 10.29
N PRO A 54 4.33 -1.72 10.31
CA PRO A 54 4.24 -3.05 9.73
C PRO A 54 3.13 -3.92 10.33
N ASP A 55 2.90 -3.78 11.64
CA ASP A 55 1.92 -4.59 12.38
C ASP A 55 0.46 -4.33 11.96
N SER A 56 0.18 -3.15 11.40
CA SER A 56 -1.15 -2.76 10.91
C SER A 56 -1.22 -2.57 9.40
N PHE A 57 -0.12 -2.87 8.69
CA PHE A 57 -0.03 -2.60 7.26
C PHE A 57 -0.87 -3.59 6.47
N GLN A 58 -1.80 -3.05 5.67
CA GLN A 58 -2.72 -3.79 4.83
C GLN A 58 -2.57 -3.31 3.39
N VAL A 59 -2.24 -4.24 2.49
CA VAL A 59 -2.31 -4.01 1.05
C VAL A 59 -3.78 -4.08 0.63
N LEU A 60 -4.21 -3.08 -0.12
CA LEU A 60 -5.53 -3.01 -0.75
C LEU A 60 -5.34 -3.34 -2.25
N ASP A 61 -6.34 -3.08 -3.06
CA ASP A 61 -6.23 -3.21 -4.52
C ASP A 61 -5.64 -1.96 -5.20
N ASP A 62 -5.29 -2.11 -6.48
CA ASP A 62 -4.89 -1.03 -7.38
C ASP A 62 -3.69 -0.19 -6.90
N GLY A 63 -2.79 -0.80 -6.14
CA GLY A 63 -1.58 -0.16 -5.62
C GLY A 63 -1.78 0.64 -4.33
N TYR A 64 -3.01 0.70 -3.81
CA TYR A 64 -3.26 1.29 -2.50
C TYR A 64 -2.85 0.35 -1.37
N ALA A 65 -2.40 0.94 -0.27
CA ALA A 65 -2.20 0.25 0.99
C ALA A 65 -2.50 1.22 2.13
N LYS A 66 -2.66 0.72 3.35
CA LYS A 66 -2.86 1.54 4.54
C LYS A 66 -2.21 0.91 5.74
N ASP A 67 -1.88 1.73 6.73
CA ASP A 67 -1.66 1.29 8.10
C ASP A 67 -2.73 1.95 9.00
N LEU A 68 -2.58 1.82 10.32
CA LEU A 68 -3.53 2.41 11.27
C LEU A 68 -3.66 3.94 11.15
N PHE A 69 -2.63 4.62 10.65
CA PHE A 69 -2.49 6.08 10.68
C PHE A 69 -2.43 6.73 9.29
N HIS A 70 -2.02 5.98 8.27
CA HIS A 70 -1.64 6.50 6.96
C HIS A 70 -2.22 5.64 5.85
N VAL A 71 -2.31 6.25 4.66
CA VAL A 71 -2.62 5.56 3.41
C VAL A 71 -1.47 5.82 2.45
N TYR A 72 -1.20 4.83 1.62
CA TYR A 72 -0.11 4.79 0.67
C TYR A 72 -0.65 4.47 -0.71
N TYR A 73 -0.04 5.04 -1.74
CA TYR A 73 -0.24 4.65 -3.13
C TYR A 73 1.12 4.37 -3.74
N GLN A 74 1.34 3.12 -4.16
CA GLN A 74 2.61 2.65 -4.71
C GLN A 74 3.84 3.05 -3.85
N GLY A 75 3.71 2.86 -2.53
CA GLY A 75 4.75 3.21 -1.56
C GLY A 75 4.78 4.67 -1.11
N ASP A 76 4.14 5.59 -1.85
CA ASP A 76 4.10 7.00 -1.49
C ASP A 76 3.01 7.27 -0.46
N LYS A 77 3.39 7.95 0.63
CA LYS A 77 2.45 8.38 1.67
C LYS A 77 1.54 9.48 1.13
N MET A 78 0.24 9.24 1.22
CA MET A 78 -0.79 10.21 0.84
C MET A 78 -1.15 11.10 2.03
N HIS A 79 -1.33 12.40 1.78
CA HIS A 79 -1.57 13.42 2.81
C HIS A 79 -2.99 14.00 2.75
N GLY A 80 -3.49 14.50 3.89
CA GLY A 80 -4.78 15.21 3.95
C GLY A 80 -6.01 14.31 3.90
N LEU A 81 -5.85 13.03 4.26
CA LEU A 81 -6.90 12.01 4.21
C LEU A 81 -7.15 11.36 5.56
N MET A 82 -8.24 10.58 5.65
CA MET A 82 -8.61 9.83 6.85
C MET A 82 -8.37 8.33 6.66
N ALA A 83 -7.26 7.82 7.20
CA ALA A 83 -6.92 6.40 7.08
C ALA A 83 -8.00 5.46 7.64
N SER A 84 -8.67 5.84 8.73
CA SER A 84 -9.72 5.04 9.36
C SER A 84 -10.93 4.77 8.47
N THR A 85 -11.27 5.70 7.57
CA THR A 85 -12.42 5.60 6.65
C THR A 85 -12.02 5.27 5.21
N PHE A 86 -10.72 5.12 4.95
CA PHE A 86 -10.22 4.87 3.61
C PHE A 86 -10.58 3.47 3.12
N ILE A 87 -11.19 3.41 1.93
CA ILE A 87 -11.56 2.19 1.22
C ILE A 87 -11.14 2.28 -0.26
N SER A 88 -10.59 1.19 -0.79
CA SER A 88 -10.43 1.02 -2.24
C SER A 88 -11.78 0.59 -2.84
N LEU A 89 -12.16 1.21 -3.96
CA LEU A 89 -13.40 0.95 -4.69
C LEU A 89 -13.16 0.11 -5.96
N GLY A 90 -11.90 -0.18 -6.28
CA GLY A 90 -11.50 -0.87 -7.50
C GLY A 90 -11.37 0.06 -8.71
N ASN A 91 -10.75 -0.46 -9.78
CA ASN A 91 -10.46 0.26 -11.02
C ASN A 91 -9.70 1.59 -10.79
N GLY A 92 -8.82 1.62 -9.78
CA GLY A 92 -8.03 2.78 -9.40
C GLY A 92 -8.75 3.81 -8.53
N TYR A 93 -10.07 3.66 -8.32
CA TYR A 93 -10.83 4.53 -7.44
C TYR A 93 -10.68 4.11 -5.98
N ALA A 94 -10.59 5.11 -5.12
CA ALA A 94 -10.65 4.95 -3.68
C ALA A 94 -11.32 6.17 -3.06
N LYS A 95 -11.71 6.08 -1.78
CA LYS A 95 -12.24 7.22 -1.06
C LYS A 95 -11.91 7.15 0.42
N ASP A 96 -11.93 8.31 1.05
CA ASP A 96 -12.16 8.44 2.49
C ASP A 96 -13.55 9.09 2.73
N SER A 97 -13.83 9.48 3.97
CA SER A 97 -15.09 10.14 4.33
C SER A 97 -15.31 11.53 3.74
N LEU A 98 -14.26 12.18 3.22
CA LEU A 98 -14.26 13.57 2.74
C LEU A 98 -13.92 13.70 1.25
N ASN A 99 -13.11 12.79 0.71
CA ASN A 99 -12.50 12.92 -0.60
C ASN A 99 -12.55 11.60 -1.39
N VAL A 100 -12.54 11.74 -2.71
CA VAL A 100 -12.37 10.65 -3.67
C VAL A 100 -10.98 10.74 -4.28
N TYR A 101 -10.40 9.59 -4.59
CA TYR A 101 -9.08 9.46 -5.17
C TYR A 101 -9.13 8.57 -6.41
N TYR A 102 -8.28 8.88 -7.38
CA TYR A 102 -8.04 8.07 -8.57
C TYR A 102 -6.54 7.90 -8.75
N TYR A 103 -6.05 6.67 -8.68
CA TYR A 103 -4.62 6.32 -8.71
C TYR A 103 -3.73 7.22 -7.85
N GLY A 104 -4.07 7.33 -6.56
CA GLY A 104 -3.33 8.11 -5.56
C GLY A 104 -3.54 9.62 -5.62
N ARG A 105 -4.31 10.12 -6.59
CA ARG A 105 -4.57 11.55 -6.76
C ARG A 105 -5.96 11.91 -6.29
N LYS A 106 -6.07 12.97 -5.48
CA LYS A 106 -7.35 13.52 -5.07
C LYS A 106 -8.13 14.00 -6.31
N ALA A 107 -9.37 13.54 -6.45
CA ALA A 107 -10.27 13.99 -7.49
C ALA A 107 -11.03 15.21 -6.98
N GLU A 108 -10.60 16.40 -7.43
CA GLU A 108 -11.22 17.68 -7.06
C GLU A 108 -12.70 17.74 -7.49
N GLY A 109 -13.55 18.26 -6.62
CA GLY A 109 -14.98 18.45 -6.89
C GLY A 109 -15.86 17.20 -6.84
N LEU A 110 -15.31 16.00 -6.58
CA LEU A 110 -16.10 14.79 -6.39
C LEU A 110 -16.49 14.57 -4.93
N SER A 111 -17.79 14.36 -4.70
CA SER A 111 -18.30 13.96 -3.39
C SER A 111 -18.18 12.45 -3.18
N PRO A 112 -17.61 11.97 -2.07
CA PRO A 112 -17.61 10.54 -1.71
C PRO A 112 -19.00 9.91 -1.65
N ILE A 113 -20.04 10.74 -1.46
CA ILE A 113 -21.44 10.32 -1.40
C ILE A 113 -21.92 9.74 -2.75
N ALA A 114 -21.46 10.32 -3.87
CA ALA A 114 -21.85 9.89 -5.21
C ALA A 114 -21.40 8.45 -5.53
N PHE A 115 -20.40 7.93 -4.81
CA PHE A 115 -19.88 6.57 -4.97
C PHE A 115 -20.60 5.52 -4.11
N TYR A 116 -21.64 5.89 -3.35
CA TYR A 116 -22.51 4.91 -2.68
C TYR A 116 -23.71 4.48 -3.54
N THR A 117 -24.02 5.16 -4.65
CA THR A 117 -25.29 4.99 -5.38
C THR A 117 -25.21 4.09 -6.62
N SER A 118 -24.06 3.45 -6.89
CA SER A 118 -23.84 2.67 -8.13
C SER A 118 -23.35 1.24 -7.92
N LEU A 119 -23.82 0.58 -6.86
CA LEU A 119 -23.71 -0.88 -6.71
C LEU A 119 -25.07 -1.42 -6.24
N ASN A 120 -26.02 -1.50 -7.17
CA ASN A 120 -27.17 -2.41 -7.14
C ASN A 120 -27.15 -3.25 -8.41
#